data_AF-A0A962CJ39-F1
#
_entry.id   AF-A0A962CJ39-F1
#
_cell.length_a   1.000
_cell.length_b   1.000
_cell.length_c   1.000
_cell.angle_alpha   90.00
_cell.angle_beta   90.00
_cell.angle_gamma   90.00
#
_symmetry.space_group_name_H-M   'P 1'
#
loop_
_entity.id
_entity.type
_entity.pdbx_description
1 polymer ?
#
loop_
_entity_poly.entity_id
_entity_poly.type
_entity_poly.pdbx_seq_one_letter_code
_entity_poly.pdbx_strand_id
1 'polypeptide(L)'
;MQTVETYNDKVVRQFTIATVVWGVVGMLVGLFIAAQLAWPALNFDIAWLSYGRLRPLHTNAVIFAFGGCALFATSYYVVQRTCQVRLFARRLAAFTFWGWQAVIVAAAITLPLGITTTKEYAELEWPIDILITFVWVAYAVVFFGTIWRRKVKHIYVANWF
;
A
#
# COMPACT_ATOMS: atom_id res chain seq x y z
N MET A 1 -19.30 6.30 33.44
CA MET A 1 -19.60 6.81 32.09
C MET A 1 -19.03 5.82 31.09
N GLN A 2 -19.86 5.03 30.39
CA GLN A 2 -19.36 4.14 29.34
C GLN A 2 -18.78 5.02 28.23
N THR A 3 -17.47 4.93 28.00
CA THR A 3 -16.84 5.59 26.85
C THR A 3 -17.42 4.96 25.58
N VAL A 4 -18.17 5.74 24.79
CA VAL A 4 -18.64 5.30 23.49
C VAL A 4 -17.41 4.96 22.65
N GLU A 5 -17.20 3.68 22.36
CA GLU A 5 -16.10 3.26 21.48
C GLU A 5 -16.38 3.78 20.06
N THR A 6 -15.70 4.86 19.67
CA THR A 6 -15.71 5.38 18.31
C THR A 6 -14.69 4.62 17.44
N TYR A 7 -15.04 4.36 16.19
CA TYR A 7 -14.13 3.76 15.21
C TYR A 7 -12.85 4.59 15.03
N ASN A 8 -11.78 3.93 14.56
CA ASN A 8 -10.52 4.59 14.24
C ASN A 8 -10.48 5.00 12.77
N ASP A 9 -11.13 6.12 12.43
CA ASP A 9 -11.16 6.62 11.05
C ASP A 9 -9.90 7.40 10.65
N LYS A 10 -8.97 7.66 11.59
CA LYS A 10 -7.72 8.39 11.29
C LYS A 10 -6.88 7.64 10.27
N VAL A 11 -6.56 6.37 10.54
CA VAL A 11 -5.71 5.55 9.67
C VAL A 11 -6.38 5.29 8.33
N VAL A 12 -7.70 5.11 8.33
CA VAL A 12 -8.50 4.97 7.12
C VAL A 12 -8.34 6.21 6.25
N ARG A 13 -8.56 7.41 6.82
CA ARG A 13 -8.43 8.67 6.07
C ARG A 13 -7.03 8.87 5.51
N GLN A 14 -5.99 8.54 6.28
CA GLN A 14 -4.61 8.61 5.84
C GLN A 14 -4.37 7.72 4.62
N PHE A 15 -4.80 6.46 4.67
CA PHE A 15 -4.69 5.55 3.53
C PHE A 15 -5.57 5.98 2.36
N THR A 16 -6.79 6.46 2.58
CA THR A 16 -7.67 6.95 1.49
C THR A 16 -7.02 8.11 0.73
N ILE A 17 -6.41 9.07 1.43
CA ILE A 17 -5.69 10.17 0.79
C ILE A 17 -4.46 9.63 0.04
N ALA A 18 -3.69 8.74 0.67
CA ALA A 18 -2.53 8.11 0.03
C ALA A 18 -2.91 7.31 -1.22
N THR A 19 -4.05 6.61 -1.23
CA THR A 19 -4.60 5.91 -2.40
C THR A 19 -4.76 6.88 -3.56
N VAL A 20 -5.41 8.03 -3.34
CA VAL A 20 -5.62 9.01 -4.42
C VAL A 20 -4.27 9.56 -4.91
N VAL A 21 -3.38 9.93 -4.00
CA VAL A 21 -2.05 10.47 -4.35
C VAL A 21 -1.25 9.47 -5.17
N TRP A 22 -1.12 8.23 -4.70
CA TRP A 22 -0.36 7.19 -5.39
C TRP A 22 -1.04 6.68 -6.65
N GLY A 23 -2.38 6.74 -6.72
CA GLY A 23 -3.13 6.49 -7.95
C GLY A 23 -2.76 7.47 -9.05
N VAL A 24 -2.75 8.77 -8.73
CA VAL A 24 -2.30 9.81 -9.67
C VAL A 24 -0.85 9.60 -10.07
N VAL A 25 0.06 9.41 -9.10
CA VAL A 25 1.50 9.21 -9.39
C VAL A 25 1.71 7.97 -10.27
N GLY A 26 1.16 6.83 -9.90
CA GLY A 26 1.33 5.57 -10.62
C GLY A 26 0.78 5.64 -12.05
N MET A 27 -0.41 6.22 -12.23
CA MET A 27 -1.01 6.40 -13.57
C MET A 27 -0.24 7.42 -14.42
N LEU A 28 0.31 8.48 -13.84
CA LEU A 28 1.15 9.45 -14.56
C LEU A 28 2.47 8.81 -15.04
N VAL A 29 3.14 8.01 -14.20
CA VAL A 29 4.31 7.24 -14.64
C VAL A 29 3.92 6.27 -15.76
N GLY A 30 2.74 5.64 -15.66
CA GLY A 30 2.18 4.76 -16.70
C GLY A 30 1.98 5.47 -18.03
N LEU A 31 1.37 6.66 -18.00
CA LEU A 31 1.21 7.52 -19.17
C LEU A 31 2.58 7.90 -19.76
N PHE A 32 3.55 8.25 -18.92
CA PHE A 32 4.89 8.64 -19.37
C PHE A 32 5.63 7.49 -20.05
N ILE A 33 5.65 6.29 -19.45
CA ILE A 33 6.30 5.14 -20.07
C ILE A 33 5.57 4.65 -21.32
N ALA A 34 4.24 4.83 -21.40
CA ALA A 34 3.50 4.58 -22.63
C ALA A 34 3.92 5.56 -23.74
N ALA A 35 4.11 6.84 -23.40
CA ALA A 35 4.63 7.83 -24.34
C ALA A 35 6.06 7.51 -24.79
N GLN A 36 6.91 6.93 -23.93
CA GLN A 36 8.25 6.47 -24.33
C GLN A 36 8.24 5.35 -25.36
N LEU A 37 7.23 4.47 -25.33
CA LEU A 37 7.07 3.44 -26.36
C LEU A 37 6.64 4.05 -27.71
N ALA A 38 5.86 5.13 -27.70
CA ALA A 38 5.44 5.84 -28.91
C ALA A 38 6.56 6.76 -29.45
N TRP A 39 7.28 7.45 -28.57
CA TRP A 39 8.36 8.38 -28.86
C TRP A 39 9.59 8.07 -28.01
N PRO A 40 10.51 7.22 -28.50
CA PRO A 40 11.71 6.81 -27.75
C PRO A 40 12.61 7.96 -27.29
N ALA A 41 12.55 9.12 -27.95
CA ALA A 41 13.26 10.34 -27.54
C ALA A 41 12.91 10.80 -26.11
N LEU A 42 11.75 10.42 -25.58
CA LEU A 42 11.34 10.70 -24.20
C LEU A 42 12.09 9.89 -23.13
N ASN A 43 13.04 9.02 -23.52
CA ASN A 43 14.00 8.44 -22.58
C ASN A 43 15.11 9.44 -22.20
N PHE A 44 15.30 10.51 -22.99
CA PHE A 44 16.27 11.59 -22.77
C PHE A 44 17.74 11.14 -22.64
N ASP A 45 18.06 9.90 -22.99
CA ASP A 45 19.37 9.26 -22.72
C ASP A 45 19.81 9.32 -21.25
N ILE A 46 18.83 9.42 -20.33
CA ILE A 46 19.05 9.48 -18.88
C ILE A 46 18.65 8.14 -18.26
N ALA A 47 19.59 7.50 -17.56
CA ALA A 47 19.42 6.14 -17.06
C ALA A 47 18.16 5.95 -16.19
N TRP A 48 17.91 6.84 -15.23
CA TRP A 48 16.75 6.76 -14.32
C TRP A 48 15.42 7.17 -14.94
N LEU A 49 15.44 7.80 -16.12
CA LEU A 49 14.22 8.07 -16.89
C LEU A 49 13.97 7.01 -17.96
N SER A 50 14.86 6.04 -18.16
CA SER A 50 14.66 5.01 -19.18
C SER A 50 13.44 4.13 -18.90
N TYR A 51 12.76 3.70 -19.98
CA TYR A 51 11.60 2.81 -19.90
C TYR A 51 11.86 1.57 -19.04
N GLY A 52 13.03 0.95 -19.18
CA GLY A 52 13.40 -0.25 -18.44
C GLY A 52 13.40 -0.07 -16.92
N ARG A 53 13.72 1.12 -16.41
CA ARG A 53 13.73 1.42 -14.97
C ARG A 53 12.41 2.00 -14.47
N LEU A 54 11.71 2.77 -15.30
CA LEU A 54 10.42 3.35 -14.94
C LEU A 54 9.26 2.33 -15.03
N ARG A 55 9.38 1.28 -15.84
CA ARG A 55 8.37 0.21 -15.93
C ARG A 55 8.12 -0.48 -14.57
N PRO A 56 9.14 -1.02 -13.88
CA PRO A 56 8.90 -1.63 -12.57
C PRO A 56 8.44 -0.60 -11.53
N LEU A 57 8.86 0.66 -11.65
CA LEU A 57 8.34 1.74 -10.80
C LEU A 57 6.83 1.95 -11.00
N HIS A 58 6.36 2.04 -12.25
CA HIS A 58 4.94 2.14 -12.56
C HIS A 58 4.16 0.96 -11.98
N THR A 59 4.62 -0.27 -12.23
CA THR A 59 3.97 -1.49 -11.75
C THR A 59 3.84 -1.49 -10.22
N ASN A 60 4.92 -1.21 -9.50
CA ASN A 60 4.91 -1.15 -8.03
C ASN A 60 4.04 -0.01 -7.50
N ALA A 61 4.07 1.16 -8.15
CA ALA A 61 3.26 2.30 -7.75
C ALA A 61 1.76 2.03 -7.95
N VAL A 62 1.34 1.39 -9.05
CA VAL A 62 -0.07 1.11 -9.29
C VAL A 62 -0.57 -0.05 -8.42
N ILE A 63 0.21 -1.10 -8.23
CA ILE A 63 -0.25 -2.28 -7.48
C ILE A 63 -0.10 -2.07 -5.98
N PHE A 64 1.11 -1.80 -5.49
CA PHE A 64 1.38 -1.76 -4.06
C PHE A 64 1.14 -0.39 -3.44
N ALA A 65 1.44 0.70 -4.14
CA ALA A 65 1.15 2.03 -3.60
C ALA A 65 -0.35 2.37 -3.72
N PHE A 66 -0.90 2.44 -4.94
CA PHE A 66 -2.33 2.69 -5.15
C PHE A 66 -3.20 1.54 -4.64
N GLY A 67 -3.07 0.35 -5.21
CA GLY A 67 -3.88 -0.81 -4.83
C GLY A 67 -3.70 -1.22 -3.37
N GLY A 68 -2.45 -1.26 -2.88
CA GLY A 68 -2.17 -1.57 -1.47
C GLY A 68 -2.77 -0.56 -0.50
N CYS A 69 -2.63 0.76 -0.76
CA CYS A 69 -3.29 1.77 0.09
C CYS A 69 -4.82 1.66 0.02
N ALA A 70 -5.38 1.37 -1.17
CA ALA A 70 -6.81 1.15 -1.32
C ALA A 70 -7.29 -0.02 -0.46
N LEU A 71 -6.56 -1.14 -0.48
CA LEU A 71 -6.84 -2.31 0.33
C LEU A 71 -6.75 -2.01 1.83
N PHE A 72 -5.71 -1.31 2.28
CA PHE A 72 -5.60 -0.88 3.68
C PHE A 72 -6.76 0.01 4.13
N ALA A 73 -7.10 1.03 3.35
CA ALA A 73 -8.19 1.93 3.69
C ALA A 73 -9.50 1.15 3.78
N THR A 74 -9.78 0.33 2.77
CA THR A 74 -11.02 -0.43 2.63
C THR A 74 -11.14 -1.48 3.72
N SER A 75 -10.10 -2.29 3.94
CA SER A 75 -10.12 -3.36 4.94
C SER A 75 -10.26 -2.79 6.35
N TYR A 76 -9.52 -1.74 6.70
CA TYR A 76 -9.63 -1.08 8.00
C TYR A 76 -10.98 -0.40 8.22
N TYR A 77 -11.59 0.16 7.17
CA TYR A 77 -12.92 0.73 7.25
C TYR A 77 -14.00 -0.35 7.43
N VAL A 78 -13.94 -1.40 6.61
CA VAL A 78 -14.91 -2.49 6.54
C VAL A 78 -14.85 -3.36 7.79
N VAL A 79 -13.68 -3.84 8.19
CA VAL A 79 -13.55 -4.79 9.32
C VAL A 79 -14.08 -4.21 10.63
N GLN A 80 -13.88 -2.90 10.86
CA GLN A 80 -14.42 -2.23 12.05
C GLN A 80 -15.95 -2.23 12.07
N ARG A 81 -16.57 -1.94 10.92
CA ARG A 81 -18.02 -1.79 10.79
C ARG A 81 -18.74 -3.13 10.73
N THR A 82 -18.16 -4.12 10.06
CA THR A 82 -18.73 -5.47 9.96
C THR A 82 -18.58 -6.24 11.27
N CYS A 83 -17.52 -6.00 12.04
CA CYS A 83 -17.34 -6.59 13.38
C CYS A 83 -17.93 -5.73 14.52
N GLN A 84 -18.37 -4.50 14.22
CA GLN A 84 -18.90 -3.50 15.17
C GLN A 84 -17.97 -3.19 16.34
N VAL A 85 -16.67 -3.14 16.05
CA VAL A 85 -15.63 -2.85 17.04
C VAL A 85 -14.57 -1.91 16.47
N ARG A 86 -13.92 -1.17 17.37
CA ARG A 86 -12.76 -0.37 16.99
C ARG A 86 -11.60 -1.26 16.57
N LEU A 87 -10.80 -0.75 15.62
CA LEU A 87 -9.59 -1.41 15.13
C LEU A 87 -8.66 -1.84 16.27
N PHE A 88 -8.18 -3.08 16.22
CA PHE A 88 -7.23 -3.61 17.18
C PHE A 88 -5.88 -2.89 17.09
N ALA A 89 -5.20 -2.76 18.24
CA ALA A 89 -3.86 -2.18 18.35
C ALA A 89 -3.66 -0.87 17.55
N ARG A 90 -4.33 0.22 17.95
CA ARG A 90 -4.27 1.54 17.27
C ARG A 90 -2.86 2.01 16.86
N ARG A 91 -1.85 1.80 17.71
CA ARG A 91 -0.46 2.19 17.40
C ARG A 91 0.13 1.32 16.28
N LEU A 92 -0.19 0.03 16.27
CA LEU A 92 0.26 -0.91 15.25
C LEU A 92 -0.38 -0.58 13.89
N ALA A 93 -1.64 -0.18 13.87
CA ALA A 93 -2.28 0.33 12.65
C ALA A 93 -1.68 1.65 12.13
N ALA A 94 -1.18 2.51 13.02
CA ALA A 94 -0.44 3.69 12.58
C ALA A 94 0.95 3.31 12.04
N PHE A 95 1.58 2.28 12.60
CA PHE A 95 2.82 1.72 12.09
C PHE A 95 2.63 1.12 10.68
N THR A 96 1.52 0.41 10.41
CA THR A 96 1.28 -0.11 9.07
C THR A 96 1.16 1.00 8.04
N PHE A 97 0.53 2.14 8.38
CA PHE A 97 0.52 3.31 7.51
C PHE A 97 1.93 3.83 7.21
N TRP A 98 2.68 4.26 8.22
CA TRP A 98 4.00 4.87 7.98
C TRP A 98 5.02 3.89 7.42
N GLY A 99 4.96 2.62 7.83
CA GLY A 99 5.78 1.56 7.27
C GLY A 99 5.48 1.33 5.79
N TRP A 100 4.21 1.31 5.39
CA TRP A 100 3.85 1.17 3.99
C TRP A 100 4.26 2.39 3.15
N GLN A 101 4.10 3.61 3.68
CA GLN A 101 4.60 4.80 3.00
C GLN A 101 6.12 4.76 2.84
N ALA A 102 6.87 4.24 3.82
CA ALA A 102 8.32 4.07 3.72
C ALA A 102 8.71 3.05 2.63
N VAL A 103 7.97 1.94 2.51
CA VAL A 103 8.14 0.96 1.41
C VAL A 103 7.96 1.64 0.05
N ILE A 104 6.88 2.41 -0.12
CA ILE A 104 6.57 3.07 -1.40
C ILE A 104 7.66 4.10 -1.75
N VAL A 105 8.09 4.90 -0.79
CA VAL A 105 9.16 5.89 -1.01
C VAL A 105 10.48 5.19 -1.33
N ALA A 106 10.79 4.07 -0.67
CA ALA A 106 11.98 3.29 -0.99
C ALA A 106 11.92 2.77 -2.43
N ALA A 107 10.79 2.21 -2.88
CA ALA A 107 10.57 1.79 -4.26
C ALA A 107 10.75 2.95 -5.27
N ALA A 108 10.24 4.13 -4.95
CA ALA A 108 10.37 5.32 -5.77
C ALA A 108 11.83 5.78 -5.95
N ILE A 109 12.70 5.46 -5.00
CA ILE A 109 14.12 5.79 -5.05
C ILE A 109 14.92 4.66 -5.70
N THR A 110 14.74 3.41 -5.27
CA THR A 110 15.61 2.30 -5.68
C THR A 110 15.39 1.85 -7.11
N LEU A 111 14.14 1.84 -7.59
CA LEU A 111 13.82 1.33 -8.93
C LEU A 111 14.40 2.22 -10.04
N PRO A 112 14.28 3.57 -10.00
CA PRO A 112 14.97 4.45 -10.96
C PRO A 112 16.50 4.37 -10.88
N LEU A 113 17.05 4.07 -9.70
CA LEU A 113 18.49 3.84 -9.54
C LEU A 113 18.95 2.50 -10.15
N GLY A 114 18.02 1.63 -10.56
CA GLY A 114 18.31 0.34 -11.18
C GLY A 114 18.60 -0.76 -10.16
N ILE A 115 18.26 -0.53 -8.88
CA ILE A 115 18.43 -1.49 -7.80
C ILE A 115 17.19 -2.39 -7.80
N THR A 116 17.29 -3.56 -8.44
CA THR A 116 16.17 -4.50 -8.59
C THR A 116 16.60 -5.95 -8.73
N THR A 117 15.77 -6.85 -8.22
CA THR A 117 15.91 -8.31 -8.34
C THR A 117 15.50 -8.87 -9.70
N THR A 118 14.94 -8.04 -10.60
CA THR A 118 14.39 -8.38 -11.92
C THR A 118 13.18 -9.34 -11.93
N LYS A 119 12.64 -9.70 -10.76
CA LYS A 119 11.45 -10.52 -10.63
C LYS A 119 10.20 -9.64 -10.69
N GLU A 120 9.31 -9.88 -11.64
CA GLU A 120 8.08 -9.09 -11.77
C GLU A 120 7.23 -9.15 -10.50
N TYR A 121 6.75 -7.99 -10.04
CA TYR A 121 5.99 -7.79 -8.80
C TYR A 121 6.75 -8.12 -7.50
N ALA A 122 8.05 -8.39 -7.60
CA ALA A 122 8.96 -8.65 -6.50
C ALA A 122 10.30 -7.93 -6.76
N GLU A 123 10.26 -6.77 -7.43
CA GLU A 123 11.43 -6.08 -7.95
C GLU A 123 12.29 -5.43 -6.87
N LEU A 124 11.74 -5.21 -5.68
CA LEU A 124 12.40 -4.53 -4.57
C LEU A 124 13.48 -5.43 -3.96
N GLU A 125 14.56 -4.81 -3.46
CA GLU A 125 15.65 -5.55 -2.84
C GLU A 125 15.30 -6.03 -1.43
N TRP A 126 16.06 -7.03 -0.98
CA TRP A 126 15.85 -7.72 0.30
C TRP A 126 15.66 -6.82 1.54
N PRO A 127 16.27 -5.63 1.70
CA PRO A 127 16.00 -4.78 2.87
C PRO A 127 14.56 -4.27 2.87
N ILE A 128 14.02 -3.99 1.70
CA ILE A 128 12.64 -3.53 1.52
C ILE A 128 11.69 -4.71 1.69
N ASP A 129 12.06 -5.92 1.22
CA ASP A 129 11.27 -7.14 1.45
C ASP A 129 11.09 -7.45 2.94
N ILE A 130 12.15 -7.26 3.74
CA ILE A 130 12.10 -7.40 5.20
C ILE A 130 11.12 -6.38 5.79
N LEU A 131 11.20 -5.11 5.36
CA LEU A 131 10.28 -4.07 5.82
C LEU A 131 8.83 -4.39 5.47
N ILE A 132 8.57 -4.81 4.22
CA ILE A 132 7.24 -5.26 3.77
C ILE A 132 6.75 -6.38 4.67
N THR A 133 7.59 -7.37 4.96
CA THR A 133 7.24 -8.51 5.82
C THR A 133 6.79 -8.04 7.21
N PHE A 134 7.54 -7.14 7.85
CA PHE A 134 7.16 -6.59 9.17
C PHE A 134 5.84 -5.81 9.11
N VAL A 135 5.65 -4.99 8.07
CA VAL A 135 4.41 -4.23 7.88
C VAL A 135 3.23 -5.16 7.63
N TRP A 136 3.41 -6.25 6.89
CA TRP A 136 2.37 -7.24 6.62
C TRP A 136 2.00 -8.05 7.85
N VAL A 137 2.99 -8.48 8.65
CA VAL A 137 2.73 -9.13 9.93
C VAL A 137 1.95 -8.20 10.87
N ALA A 138 2.34 -6.92 10.95
CA ALA A 138 1.61 -5.92 11.72
C ALA A 138 0.17 -5.74 11.21
N TYR A 139 -0.03 -5.69 9.89
CA TYR A 139 -1.35 -5.63 9.28
C TYR A 139 -2.20 -6.84 9.64
N ALA A 140 -1.67 -8.06 9.53
CA ALA A 140 -2.35 -9.29 9.86
C ALA A 140 -2.79 -9.30 11.34
N VAL A 141 -1.90 -8.94 12.26
CA VAL A 141 -2.21 -8.82 13.69
C VAL A 141 -3.35 -7.82 13.94
N VAL A 142 -3.32 -6.66 13.28
CA VAL A 142 -4.38 -5.65 13.37
C VAL A 142 -5.71 -6.19 12.83
N PHE A 143 -5.71 -6.78 11.63
CA PHE A 143 -6.92 -7.23 10.95
C PHE A 143 -7.57 -8.42 11.69
N PHE A 144 -6.82 -9.50 11.91
CA PHE A 144 -7.31 -10.67 12.62
C PHE A 144 -7.61 -10.37 14.10
N GLY A 145 -6.82 -9.52 14.74
CA GLY A 145 -7.12 -9.06 16.10
C GLY A 145 -8.43 -8.27 16.20
N THR A 146 -8.80 -7.55 15.13
CA THR A 146 -10.10 -6.84 15.06
C THR A 146 -11.25 -7.84 14.91
N ILE A 147 -11.10 -8.85 14.05
CA ILE A 147 -12.09 -9.92 13.86
C ILE A 147 -12.27 -10.76 15.14
N TRP A 148 -11.18 -11.03 15.85
CA TRP A 148 -11.21 -11.79 17.10
C TRP A 148 -12.06 -11.12 18.17
N ARG A 149 -12.03 -9.78 18.23
CA ARG A 149 -12.79 -8.97 19.18
C ARG A 149 -14.22 -8.62 18.75
N ARG A 150 -14.71 -9.14 17.62
CA ARG A 150 -16.02 -8.80 17.05
C ARG A 150 -17.17 -8.96 18.04
N LYS A 151 -18.21 -8.13 17.90
CA LYS A 151 -19.46 -8.26 18.68
C LYS A 151 -20.44 -9.29 18.08
N VAL A 152 -20.44 -9.43 16.76
CA VAL A 152 -21.34 -10.33 16.04
C VAL A 152 -20.81 -11.77 16.01
N LYS A 153 -21.69 -12.77 16.13
CA LYS A 153 -21.27 -14.19 16.15
C LYS A 153 -20.60 -14.61 14.83
N HIS A 154 -21.21 -14.24 13.71
CA HIS A 154 -20.73 -14.56 12.37
C HIS A 154 -19.71 -13.53 11.86
N ILE A 155 -18.79 -13.97 11.01
CA ILE A 155 -17.86 -13.10 10.30
C ILE A 155 -18.46 -12.79 8.95
N TYR A 156 -18.61 -11.50 8.61
CA TYR A 156 -19.10 -11.08 7.31
C TYR A 156 -18.18 -11.57 6.18
N VAL A 157 -18.78 -11.99 5.06
CA VAL A 157 -18.08 -12.71 3.98
C VAL A 157 -16.94 -11.89 3.36
N ALA A 158 -17.05 -10.55 3.34
CA ALA A 158 -15.94 -9.71 2.85
C ALA A 158 -14.67 -9.76 3.71
N ASN A 159 -14.74 -10.27 4.96
CA ASN A 159 -13.55 -10.50 5.78
C ASN A 159 -12.95 -11.91 5.59
N TRP A 160 -13.58 -12.76 4.77
CA TRP A 160 -13.03 -14.07 4.38
C TRP A 160 -12.06 -13.92 3.21
N PHE A 161 -12.36 -12.97 2.32
CA PHE A 161 -11.45 -12.46 1.30
C PHE A 161 -10.41 -11.54 1.94
#